data_AF-A0AAN6N0R5-F1
#
_entry.id   AF-A0AAN6N0R5-F1
#
_cell.length_a   1.000
_cell.length_b   1.000
_cell.length_c   1.000
_cell.angle_alpha   90.00
_cell.angle_beta   90.00
_cell.angle_gamma   90.00
#
_symmetry.space_group_name_H-M   'P 1'
#
loop_
_entity.id
_entity.type
_entity.pdbx_description
1 polymer ?
#
loop_
_entity_poly.entity_id
_entity_poly.type
_entity_poly.pdbx_seq_one_letter_code
_entity_poly.pdbx_strand_id
1 'polypeptide(L)'
;MDPICVAECVVECTLICYSAGKALNGLRDQFTHVPQKVATLVAETKVVGGALAQIQNAILQRDDHPGMWSPSSGLAQKLAIVLEAGAIVFRCLEKDIRRITSGITALDKPLWEDRAHEVWSSDQLNAYLDDLKGCSRRLAHCYRFCKRTMLES
;
A
#
# COMPACT_ATOMS: atom_id res chain seq x y z
N MET A 1 18.89 -11.35 -1.83
CA MET A 1 18.03 -11.14 -0.66
C MET A 1 17.51 -12.50 -0.28
N ASP A 2 17.76 -12.94 0.95
CA ASP A 2 17.20 -14.19 1.45
C ASP A 2 15.69 -14.04 1.71
N PRO A 3 14.92 -15.14 1.80
CA PRO A 3 13.47 -15.01 1.85
C PRO A 3 12.92 -14.57 3.20
N ILE A 4 13.73 -14.59 4.27
CA ILE A 4 13.35 -14.01 5.55
C ILE A 4 13.35 -12.48 5.41
N CYS A 5 14.39 -11.89 4.82
CA CYS A 5 14.40 -10.46 4.50
C CYS A 5 13.20 -10.04 3.65
N VAL A 6 12.82 -10.86 2.66
CA VAL A 6 11.63 -10.58 1.84
C VAL A 6 10.36 -10.63 2.68
N ALA A 7 10.21 -11.61 3.56
CA ALA A 7 9.07 -11.71 4.47
C ALA A 7 8.98 -10.50 5.40
N GLU A 8 10.12 -10.04 5.95
CA GLU A 8 10.19 -8.83 6.77
C GLU A 8 9.72 -7.60 5.99
N CYS A 9 10.18 -7.40 4.75
CA CYS A 9 9.71 -6.30 3.91
C CYS A 9 8.21 -6.37 3.61
N VAL A 10 7.65 -7.57 3.38
CA VAL A 10 6.20 -7.74 3.17
C VAL A 10 5.44 -7.37 4.43
N VAL A 11 5.88 -7.83 5.59
CA VAL A 11 5.27 -7.50 6.89
C VAL A 11 5.33 -6.00 7.16
N GLU A 12 6.49 -5.36 6.96
CA GLU A 12 6.64 -3.92 7.15
C GLU A 12 5.69 -3.14 6.22
N CYS A 13 5.68 -3.45 4.93
CA CYS A 13 4.79 -2.81 3.96
C CYS A 13 3.31 -3.02 4.32
N THR A 14 2.97 -4.20 4.83
CA THR A 14 1.63 -4.55 5.30
C THR A 14 1.21 -3.69 6.50
N LEU A 15 2.10 -3.51 7.49
CA LEU A 15 1.85 -2.66 8.65
C LEU A 15 1.62 -1.21 8.24
N ILE A 16 2.47 -0.67 7.36
CA ILE A 16 2.33 0.71 6.86
C ILE A 16 1.02 0.84 6.06
N CYS A 17 0.69 -0.14 5.22
CA CYS A 17 -0.56 -0.17 4.45
C CYS A 17 -1.80 -0.11 5.36
N TYR A 18 -1.86 -0.96 6.40
CA TYR A 18 -2.98 -0.96 7.33
C TYR A 18 -3.06 0.30 8.18
N SER A 19 -1.92 0.84 8.62
CA SER A 19 -1.85 2.09 9.37
C SER A 19 -2.38 3.27 8.54
N ALA A 20 -1.91 3.40 7.29
CA ALA A 20 -2.41 4.39 6.35
C ALA A 20 -3.92 4.22 6.07
N GLY A 21 -4.36 2.98 5.84
CA GLY A 21 -5.77 2.66 5.60
C GLY A 21 -6.68 3.02 6.79
N LYS A 22 -6.23 2.76 8.02
CA LYS A 22 -6.95 3.16 9.24
C LYS A 22 -7.05 4.68 9.35
N ALA A 23 -5.95 5.39 9.10
CA ALA A 23 -5.90 6.84 9.15
C ALA A 23 -6.81 7.47 8.08
N LEU A 24 -6.79 6.96 6.85
CA LEU A 24 -7.70 7.37 5.77
C LEU A 24 -9.17 7.15 6.14
N ASN A 25 -9.49 5.98 6.70
CA ASN A 25 -10.86 5.64 7.05
C ASN A 25 -11.39 6.56 8.15
N GLY A 26 -10.54 7.00 9.10
CA GLY A 26 -10.90 7.98 10.12
C GLY A 26 -11.19 9.39 9.56
N LEU A 27 -10.56 9.76 8.44
CA LEU A 27 -10.78 11.03 7.75
C LEU A 27 -12.02 11.03 6.86
N ARG A 28 -12.48 9.85 6.38
CA ARG A 28 -13.58 9.74 5.42
C ARG A 28 -14.83 10.51 5.86
N ASP A 29 -15.18 10.42 7.14
CA ASP A 29 -16.40 11.02 7.67
C ASP A 29 -16.23 12.52 8.02
N GLN A 30 -15.00 13.04 7.87
CA GLN A 30 -14.67 14.44 8.15
C GLN A 30 -14.74 15.30 6.89
N PHE A 31 -14.40 14.76 5.71
CA PHE A 31 -14.43 15.49 4.44
C PHE A 31 -15.81 15.53 3.80
N THR A 32 -16.45 16.70 3.82
CA THR A 32 -17.75 16.92 3.19
C THR A 32 -17.67 16.93 1.64
N HIS A 33 -16.55 17.41 1.09
CA HIS A 33 -16.39 17.67 -0.35
C HIS A 33 -15.61 16.63 -1.15
N VAL A 34 -14.88 15.72 -0.49
CA VAL A 34 -14.09 14.67 -1.17
C VAL A 34 -14.34 13.23 -0.68
N PRO A 35 -15.51 12.88 -0.10
CA PRO A 35 -15.71 11.59 0.55
C PRO A 35 -15.55 10.42 -0.42
N GLN A 36 -15.89 10.61 -1.70
CA GLN A 36 -15.81 9.55 -2.70
C GLN A 36 -14.36 9.20 -3.09
N LYS A 37 -13.46 10.19 -3.20
CA LYS A 37 -12.03 9.90 -3.49
C LYS A 37 -11.33 9.27 -2.30
N VAL A 38 -11.61 9.75 -1.08
CA VAL A 38 -11.08 9.15 0.15
C VAL A 38 -11.60 7.71 0.31
N ALA A 39 -12.89 7.47 0.05
CA ALA A 39 -13.45 6.11 0.05
C ALA A 39 -12.76 5.20 -0.99
N THR A 40 -12.45 5.74 -2.18
CA THR A 40 -11.71 5.01 -3.21
C THR A 40 -10.28 4.69 -2.75
N LEU A 41 -9.57 5.64 -2.14
CA LEU A 41 -8.23 5.40 -1.57
C LEU A 41 -8.25 4.32 -0.49
N VAL A 42 -9.26 4.33 0.40
CA VAL A 42 -9.46 3.27 1.40
C VAL A 42 -9.68 1.92 0.72
N ALA A 43 -10.49 1.86 -0.33
CA ALA A 43 -10.75 0.63 -1.08
C ALA A 43 -9.46 0.10 -1.74
N GLU A 44 -8.70 0.95 -2.43
CA GLU A 44 -7.43 0.56 -3.06
C GLU A 44 -6.38 0.13 -2.03
N THR A 45 -6.33 0.78 -0.87
CA THR A 45 -5.47 0.35 0.24
C THR A 45 -5.81 -1.07 0.72
N LYS A 46 -7.11 -1.40 0.81
CA LYS A 46 -7.54 -2.78 1.13
C LYS A 46 -7.14 -3.79 0.06
N VAL A 47 -7.21 -3.42 -1.22
CA VAL A 47 -6.78 -4.26 -2.34
C VAL A 47 -5.28 -4.56 -2.24
N VAL A 48 -4.46 -3.53 -1.97
CA VAL A 48 -3.02 -3.71 -1.76
C VAL A 48 -2.75 -4.60 -0.54
N GLY A 49 -3.41 -4.37 0.59
CA GLY A 49 -3.29 -5.20 1.79
C GLY A 49 -3.64 -6.66 1.53
N GLY A 50 -4.71 -6.93 0.77
CA GLY A 50 -5.06 -8.28 0.34
C GLY A 50 -3.99 -8.95 -0.54
N ALA A 51 -3.41 -8.20 -1.47
CA ALA A 51 -2.31 -8.70 -2.31
C ALA A 51 -1.04 -9.00 -1.50
N LEU A 52 -0.71 -8.16 -0.51
CA LEU A 52 0.40 -8.40 0.41
C LEU A 52 0.17 -9.67 1.25
N ALA A 53 -1.06 -9.89 1.74
CA ALA A 53 -1.40 -11.11 2.47
C ALA A 53 -1.28 -12.38 1.59
N GLN A 54 -1.67 -12.31 0.31
CA GLN A 54 -1.48 -13.41 -0.63
C GLN A 54 0.01 -13.75 -0.84
N ILE A 55 0.85 -12.72 -0.97
CA ILE A 55 2.29 -12.88 -1.10
C ILE A 55 2.89 -13.45 0.19
N GLN A 56 2.49 -12.93 1.36
CA GLN A 56 2.93 -13.45 2.65
C GLN A 56 2.62 -14.94 2.78
N ASN A 57 1.40 -15.36 2.43
CA ASN A 57 1.04 -16.78 2.45
C ASN A 57 1.89 -17.62 1.49
N ALA A 58 2.18 -17.11 0.29
CA ALA A 58 3.06 -17.79 -0.67
C ALA A 58 4.52 -17.89 -0.16
N ILE A 59 5.01 -16.90 0.58
CA ILE A 59 6.33 -16.95 1.22
C ILE A 59 6.33 -17.97 2.36
N LEU A 60 5.26 -18.05 3.15
CA LEU A 60 5.17 -19.01 4.27
C LEU A 60 5.04 -20.46 3.80
N GLN A 61 4.48 -20.69 2.61
CA GLN A 61 4.41 -22.01 1.97
C GLN A 61 5.73 -22.41 1.26
N ARG A 62 6.83 -21.70 1.54
CA ARG A 62 8.14 -21.83 0.86
C ARG A 62 8.78 -23.22 0.95
N ASP A 63 8.47 -24.00 1.98
CA ASP A 63 9.11 -25.32 2.19
C ASP A 63 8.83 -26.30 1.03
N ASP A 64 7.80 -26.02 0.23
CA ASP A 64 7.45 -26.85 -0.93
C ASP A 64 8.31 -26.54 -2.19
N HIS A 65 8.96 -25.36 -2.28
CA HIS A 65 9.57 -24.90 -3.55
C HIS A 65 10.88 -24.09 -3.39
N PRO A 66 12.04 -24.75 -3.15
CA PRO A 66 13.33 -24.09 -2.91
C PRO A 66 13.85 -23.26 -4.10
N GLY A 67 13.43 -23.57 -5.33
CA GLY A 67 13.81 -22.83 -6.54
C GLY A 67 13.16 -21.46 -6.69
N MET A 68 12.04 -21.19 -6.00
CA MET A 68 11.28 -19.95 -6.14
C MET A 68 12.06 -18.71 -5.71
N TRP A 69 12.95 -18.86 -4.74
CA TRP A 69 13.78 -17.79 -4.19
C TRP A 69 15.21 -17.80 -4.72
N SER A 70 15.51 -18.61 -5.74
CA SER A 70 16.83 -18.59 -6.35
C SER A 70 17.13 -17.19 -6.90
N PRO A 71 18.39 -16.73 -6.86
CA PRO A 71 18.78 -15.47 -7.51
C PRO A 71 18.40 -15.43 -9.00
N SER A 72 18.39 -16.59 -9.67
CA SER A 72 18.03 -16.71 -11.09
C SER A 72 16.55 -16.44 -11.39
N SER A 73 15.66 -16.56 -10.39
CA SER A 73 14.23 -16.24 -10.56
C SER A 73 13.96 -14.74 -10.72
N GLY A 74 14.84 -13.89 -10.18
CA GLY A 74 14.64 -12.44 -10.08
C GLY A 74 13.43 -12.01 -9.23
N LEU A 75 12.70 -12.95 -8.61
CA LEU A 75 11.46 -12.69 -7.89
C LEU A 75 11.70 -11.82 -6.65
N ALA A 76 12.70 -12.18 -5.84
CA ALA A 76 13.03 -11.46 -4.62
C ALA A 76 13.33 -9.97 -4.91
N GLN A 77 14.08 -9.69 -5.97
CA GLN A 77 14.43 -8.33 -6.37
C GLN A 77 13.19 -7.56 -6.86
N LYS A 78 12.37 -8.18 -7.72
CA LYS A 78 11.13 -7.56 -8.20
C LYS A 78 10.19 -7.24 -7.04
N LEU A 79 10.03 -8.17 -6.11
CA LEU A 79 9.17 -7.98 -4.96
C LEU A 79 9.70 -6.87 -4.05
N ALA A 80 11.01 -6.83 -3.75
CA ALA A 80 11.62 -5.77 -2.96
C ALA A 80 11.35 -4.38 -3.55
N ILE A 81 11.56 -4.20 -4.86
CA ILE A 81 11.31 -2.92 -5.56
C ILE A 81 9.84 -2.51 -5.41
N VAL A 82 8.91 -3.45 -5.57
CA VAL A 82 7.47 -3.16 -5.47
C VAL A 82 7.08 -2.80 -4.04
N LEU A 83 7.62 -3.51 -3.05
CA LEU A 83 7.36 -3.26 -1.63
C LEU A 83 7.90 -1.90 -1.17
N GLU A 84 9.12 -1.55 -1.60
CA GLU A 84 9.74 -0.26 -1.29
C GLU A 84 8.95 0.89 -1.91
N ALA A 85 8.60 0.78 -3.20
CA ALA A 85 7.76 1.78 -3.87
C ALA A 85 6.39 1.92 -3.19
N GLY A 86 5.75 0.80 -2.81
CA GLY A 86 4.49 0.81 -2.07
C GLY A 86 4.62 1.45 -0.69
N ALA A 87 5.69 1.14 0.05
CA ALA A 87 5.96 1.70 1.36
C ALA A 87 6.15 3.22 1.29
N ILE A 88 6.85 3.73 0.27
CA ILE A 88 7.00 5.17 0.03
C ILE A 88 5.63 5.83 -0.13
N VAL A 89 4.77 5.28 -0.99
CA VAL A 89 3.41 5.81 -1.24
C VAL A 89 2.61 5.87 0.05
N PHE A 90 2.58 4.79 0.84
CA PHE A 90 1.84 4.78 2.10
C PHE A 90 2.43 5.72 3.15
N ARG A 91 3.76 5.86 3.24
CA ARG A 91 4.41 6.81 4.16
C ARG A 91 4.11 8.27 3.78
N CYS A 92 4.10 8.60 2.49
CA CYS A 92 3.68 9.90 1.99
C CYS A 92 2.21 10.17 2.33
N LEU A 93 1.35 9.18 2.10
CA LEU A 93 -0.07 9.27 2.42
C LEU A 93 -0.30 9.49 3.92
N GLU A 94 0.36 8.73 4.79
CA GLU A 94 0.30 8.94 6.24
C GLU A 94 0.79 10.32 6.67
N LYS A 95 1.87 10.82 6.04
CA LYS A 95 2.41 12.15 6.34
C LYS A 95 1.38 13.22 6.01
N ASP A 96 0.73 13.13 4.86
CA ASP A 96 -0.30 14.09 4.46
C ASP A 96 -1.52 14.00 5.37
N ILE A 97 -1.96 12.78 5.72
CA ILE A 97 -3.03 12.57 6.70
C ILE A 97 -2.69 13.25 8.03
N ARG A 98 -1.49 13.01 8.57
CA ARG A 98 -1.05 13.65 9.82
C ARG A 98 -1.06 15.18 9.72
N ARG A 99 -0.64 15.75 8.59
CA ARG A 99 -0.68 17.21 8.35
C ARG A 99 -2.12 17.72 8.36
N ILE A 100 -3.04 17.03 7.69
CA ILE A 100 -4.46 17.37 7.67
C ILE A 100 -5.04 17.29 9.08
N THR A 101 -4.87 16.15 9.77
CA THR A 101 -5.45 15.92 11.10
C THR A 101 -4.89 16.87 12.17
N SER A 102 -3.61 17.23 12.09
CA SER A 102 -3.02 18.23 13.00
C SER A 102 -3.65 19.63 12.85
N GLY A 103 -4.15 19.95 11.65
CA GLY A 103 -4.91 21.18 11.41
C GLY A 103 -6.30 21.17 12.02
N ILE A 104 -6.95 20.00 12.09
CA ILE A 104 -8.31 19.82 12.63
C ILE A 104 -8.35 20.14 14.14
N THR A 105 -7.29 19.81 14.87
CA THR A 105 -7.19 20.13 16.30
C THR A 105 -6.93 21.60 16.59
N ALA A 106 -6.60 22.42 15.57
CA ALA A 106 -6.10 23.79 15.75
C ALA A 106 -6.96 24.88 15.09
N LEU A 107 -7.92 24.53 14.22
CA LEU A 107 -8.66 25.48 13.39
C LEU A 107 -10.17 25.20 13.40
N ASP A 108 -10.97 26.25 13.15
CA ASP A 108 -12.42 26.13 12.95
C ASP A 108 -12.77 25.28 11.72
N LYS A 109 -13.97 24.67 11.74
CA LYS A 109 -14.41 23.69 10.73
C LYS A 109 -14.19 24.11 9.25
N PRO A 110 -14.66 25.29 8.82
CA PRO A 110 -14.53 25.70 7.41
C PRO A 110 -13.08 26.00 7.02
N LEU A 111 -12.29 26.60 7.92
CA LEU A 111 -10.89 26.94 7.65
C LEU A 111 -9.99 25.71 7.48
N TRP A 112 -10.28 24.61 8.18
CA TRP A 112 -9.52 23.38 7.97
C TRP A 112 -9.92 22.67 6.69
N GLU A 113 -11.20 22.72 6.26
CA GLU A 113 -11.64 22.08 5.01
C GLU A 113 -10.92 22.68 3.80
N ASP A 114 -10.79 24.02 3.77
CA ASP A 114 -10.03 24.73 2.73
C ASP A 114 -8.56 24.30 2.72
N ARG A 115 -7.93 24.23 3.89
CA ARG A 115 -6.52 23.81 4.02
C ARG A 115 -6.31 22.35 3.67
N ALA A 116 -7.28 21.50 3.97
CA ALA A 116 -7.24 20.09 3.60
C ALA A 116 -7.38 19.92 2.09
N HIS A 117 -8.12 20.79 1.41
CA HIS A 117 -8.16 20.86 -0.05
C HIS A 117 -6.81 21.31 -0.65
N GLU A 118 -6.10 22.24 -0.01
CA GLU A 118 -4.74 22.62 -0.42
C GLU A 118 -3.74 21.46 -0.30
N VAL A 119 -3.84 20.66 0.77
CA VAL A 119 -2.96 19.49 0.98
C VAL A 119 -3.34 18.31 0.09
N TRP A 120 -4.63 18.14 -0.22
CA TRP A 120 -5.14 17.09 -1.09
C TRP A 120 -5.90 17.70 -2.26
N SER A 121 -5.13 18.19 -3.23
CA SER A 121 -5.68 18.57 -4.52
C SER A 121 -6.26 17.34 -5.25
N SER A 122 -7.17 17.60 -6.19
CA SER A 122 -7.74 16.54 -7.04
C SER A 122 -6.65 15.70 -7.71
N ASP A 123 -5.58 16.35 -8.18
CA ASP A 123 -4.47 15.72 -8.90
C ASP A 123 -3.59 14.88 -7.98
N GLN A 124 -3.32 15.34 -6.76
CA GLN A 124 -2.55 14.57 -5.78
C GLN A 124 -3.30 13.32 -5.33
N LEU A 125 -4.62 13.42 -5.10
CA LEU A 125 -5.45 12.26 -4.80
C LEU A 125 -5.47 11.26 -5.97
N ASN A 126 -5.52 11.76 -7.21
CA ASN A 126 -5.45 10.89 -8.40
C ASN A 126 -4.08 10.22 -8.53
N ALA A 127 -2.99 10.94 -8.26
CA ALA A 127 -1.64 10.37 -8.26
C ALA A 127 -1.51 9.24 -7.24
N TYR A 128 -1.99 9.45 -6.01
CA TYR A 128 -2.03 8.38 -5.00
C TYR A 128 -2.85 7.17 -5.45
N LEU A 129 -4.01 7.38 -6.08
CA LEU A 129 -4.81 6.29 -6.62
C LEU A 129 -4.07 5.51 -7.71
N ASP A 130 -3.42 6.20 -8.63
CA ASP A 130 -2.67 5.57 -9.72
C ASP A 130 -1.47 4.79 -9.20
N ASP A 131 -0.78 5.31 -8.19
CA ASP A 131 0.32 4.64 -7.51
C ASP A 131 -0.14 3.37 -6.77
N LEU A 132 -1.26 3.44 -6.04
CA LEU A 132 -1.83 2.28 -5.33
C LEU A 132 -2.30 1.20 -6.32
N LYS A 133 -2.98 1.59 -7.42
CA LYS A 133 -3.36 0.68 -8.50
C LYS A 133 -2.15 0.10 -9.23
N GLY A 134 -1.09 0.88 -9.37
CA GLY A 134 0.19 0.41 -9.89
C GLY A 134 0.80 -0.64 -8.97
N CYS A 135 0.81 -0.37 -7.67
CA CYS A 135 1.32 -1.26 -6.64
C CYS A 135 0.56 -2.60 -6.62
N SER A 136 -0.78 -2.57 -6.56
CA SER A 136 -1.61 -3.77 -6.54
C SER A 136 -1.41 -4.64 -7.79
N ARG A 137 -1.33 -4.04 -8.99
CA ARG A 137 -1.04 -4.76 -10.25
C ARG A 137 0.33 -5.43 -10.23
N ARG A 138 1.36 -4.74 -9.73
CA ARG A 138 2.72 -5.28 -9.64
C ARG A 138 2.82 -6.40 -8.60
N LEU A 139 2.17 -6.27 -7.45
CA LEU A 139 2.07 -7.32 -6.44
C LEU A 139 1.33 -8.55 -7.01
N ALA A 140 0.21 -8.35 -7.71
CA ALA A 140 -0.52 -9.43 -8.37
C ALA A 140 0.30 -10.13 -9.46
N HIS A 141 1.18 -9.41 -10.16
CA HIS A 141 2.14 -10.01 -11.09
C HIS A 141 3.17 -10.88 -10.36
N CYS A 142 3.74 -10.40 -9.24
CA CYS A 142 4.66 -11.17 -8.41
C CYS A 142 3.99 -12.44 -7.85
N TYR A 143 2.76 -12.32 -7.33
CA TYR A 143 2.00 -13.47 -6.82
C TYR A 143 1.72 -14.52 -7.91
N ARG A 144 1.34 -14.11 -9.12
CA ARG A 144 1.14 -15.03 -10.25
C ARG A 144 2.43 -15.75 -10.64
N PHE A 145 3.56 -15.04 -10.59
CA PHE A 145 4.87 -15.64 -10.80
C PHE A 145 5.16 -16.71 -9.73
N CYS A 146 4.96 -16.39 -8.45
CA CYS A 146 5.09 -17.38 -7.37
C CYS A 146 4.23 -18.62 -7.64
N LYS A 147 2.94 -18.42 -7.91
CA LYS A 147 1.99 -19.51 -8.15
C LYS A 147 2.36 -20.39 -9.33
N ARG A 148 2.90 -19.81 -10.41
CA ARG A 148 3.34 -20.56 -11.58
C ARG A 148 4.54 -21.45 -11.24
N THR A 149 5.54 -20.91 -10.56
CA THR A 149 6.71 -21.68 -10.14
C THR A 149 6.32 -22.84 -9.21
N MET A 150 5.34 -22.64 -8.31
CA MET A 150 4.83 -23.70 -7.45
C MET A 150 4.08 -24.82 -8.18
N LEU A 151 3.47 -24.55 -9.34
CA LEU A 151 2.77 -25.58 -10.12
C LEU A 151 3.69 -26.37 -11.07
N GLU A 152 4.86 -25.81 -11.40
CA GLU A 152 5.83 -26.39 -12.34
C GLU A 152 6.96 -27.17 -11.64
N SER A 153 6.96 -27.24 -10.30
CA SER A 153 7.90 -28.05 -9.49
C SER A 153 7.20 -29.13 -8.68
#